data_AF-A0A2D4KRT1-F1
#
_entry.id   AF-A0A2D4KRT1-F1
#
_cell.length_a   1.000
_cell.length_b   1.000
_cell.length_c   1.000
_cell.angle_alpha   90.00
_cell.angle_beta   90.00
_cell.angle_gamma   90.00
#
_symmetry.space_group_name_H-M   'P 1'
#
loop_
_entity.id
_entity.type
_entity.pdbx_description
1 polymer ?
#
loop_
_entity_poly.entity_id
_entity_poly.type
_entity_poly.pdbx_seq_one_letter_code
_entity_poly.pdbx_strand_id
1 'polypeptide(L)'
;FDVGPIIKQEEFAVPPRCSAKELEPLLSKEGGNMLIAVLQNLPESLSKKKEQPKEGVTHAPKVTIAMSCIQWEEQTAEQILRIHRALGAMMPLKTLWMGSSVKLLDFEEEEMLPNFTDKVVAEKEAIPGLVLYHKQLKILMIRCKEGWVGVNSIIHKKKLTATDFYNGYLHSWSENNSQTALKNCRFQTLKLTTAKKEAKKFIKGADNNCDTISSNV
;
A
#
# COMPACT_ATOMS: atom_id res chain seq x y z
N PHE A 1 0.33 -22.77 -11.44
CA PHE A 1 -0.64 -22.66 -10.34
C PHE A 1 -1.86 -21.97 -10.93
N ASP A 2 -3.07 -22.45 -10.63
CA ASP A 2 -4.33 -21.98 -11.23
C ASP A 2 -4.36 -22.02 -12.78
N VAL A 3 -3.92 -23.13 -13.38
CA VAL A 3 -3.87 -23.33 -14.86
C VAL A 3 -4.92 -24.33 -15.39
N GLY A 4 -5.86 -24.74 -14.54
CA GLY A 4 -6.91 -25.69 -14.93
C GLY A 4 -7.97 -25.05 -15.83
N PRO A 5 -8.75 -25.85 -16.56
CA PRO A 5 -9.87 -25.35 -17.37
C PRO A 5 -10.92 -24.64 -16.49
N ILE A 6 -11.53 -23.60 -17.02
CA ILE A 6 -12.59 -22.81 -16.38
C ILE A 6 -13.93 -23.52 -16.59
N ILE A 7 -14.59 -23.90 -15.50
CA ILE A 7 -15.91 -24.58 -15.54
C ILE A 7 -17.04 -23.55 -15.61
N LYS A 8 -16.99 -22.53 -14.77
CA LYS A 8 -17.96 -21.44 -14.71
C LYS A 8 -17.25 -20.15 -14.31
N GLN A 9 -17.66 -19.05 -14.91
CA GLN A 9 -17.12 -17.71 -14.68
C GLN A 9 -18.26 -16.71 -14.73
N GLU A 10 -18.22 -15.72 -13.85
CA GLU A 10 -19.13 -14.57 -13.84
C GLU A 10 -18.27 -13.30 -13.70
N GLU A 11 -18.70 -12.21 -14.33
CA GLU A 11 -18.07 -10.91 -14.16
C GLU A 11 -18.71 -10.16 -12.99
N PHE A 12 -17.87 -9.51 -12.18
CA PHE A 12 -18.32 -8.73 -11.03
C PHE A 12 -17.74 -7.31 -11.11
N ALA A 13 -18.62 -6.32 -11.24
CA ALA A 13 -18.20 -4.92 -11.21
C ALA A 13 -17.77 -4.54 -9.79
N VAL A 14 -16.47 -4.27 -9.61
CA VAL A 14 -15.93 -3.82 -8.32
C VAL A 14 -16.54 -2.46 -7.97
N PRO A 15 -17.22 -2.30 -6.82
CA PRO A 15 -17.84 -1.04 -6.47
C PRO A 15 -16.80 0.09 -6.37
N PRO A 16 -17.17 1.34 -6.74
CA PRO A 16 -16.28 2.48 -6.59
C PRO A 16 -15.79 2.61 -5.14
N ARG A 17 -14.49 2.90 -4.97
CA ARG A 17 -13.84 3.07 -3.66
C ARG A 17 -13.94 1.84 -2.72
N CYS A 18 -14.31 0.67 -3.23
CA CYS A 18 -14.37 -0.56 -2.45
C CYS A 18 -12.97 -0.98 -1.97
N SER A 19 -12.86 -1.31 -0.69
CA SER A 19 -11.68 -1.94 -0.11
C SER A 19 -11.69 -3.47 -0.31
N ALA A 20 -10.53 -4.11 -0.21
CA ALA A 20 -10.45 -5.58 -0.27
C ALA A 20 -11.32 -6.24 0.81
N LYS A 21 -11.40 -5.63 2.00
CA LYS A 21 -12.23 -6.11 3.13
C LYS A 21 -13.73 -6.05 2.81
N GLU A 22 -14.17 -5.07 2.03
CA GLU A 22 -15.57 -4.93 1.61
C GLU A 22 -15.87 -5.82 0.39
N LEU A 23 -14.90 -6.01 -0.51
CA LEU A 23 -15.04 -6.84 -1.69
C LEU A 23 -15.08 -8.34 -1.35
N GLU A 24 -14.32 -8.77 -0.35
CA GLU A 24 -14.22 -10.17 0.10
C GLU A 24 -15.58 -10.83 0.36
N PRO A 25 -16.49 -10.28 1.20
CA PRO A 25 -17.79 -10.92 1.44
C PRO A 25 -18.69 -10.94 0.21
N LEU A 26 -18.57 -9.95 -0.69
CA LEU A 26 -19.34 -9.91 -1.94
C LEU A 26 -18.95 -11.07 -2.86
N LEU A 27 -17.65 -11.21 -3.13
CA LEU A 27 -17.12 -12.29 -3.96
C LEU A 27 -17.28 -13.67 -3.32
N SER A 28 -17.20 -13.75 -1.98
CA SER A 28 -17.39 -15.01 -1.25
C SER A 28 -18.81 -15.55 -1.40
N LYS A 29 -19.81 -14.65 -1.35
CA LYS A 29 -21.21 -15.01 -1.58
C LYS A 29 -21.43 -15.48 -3.01
N GLU A 30 -20.95 -14.73 -4.00
CA GLU A 30 -21.09 -15.10 -5.41
C GLU A 30 -20.38 -16.43 -5.73
N GLY A 31 -19.14 -16.59 -5.28
CA GLY A 31 -18.38 -17.82 -5.44
C GLY A 31 -19.05 -19.04 -4.81
N GLY A 32 -19.65 -18.87 -3.62
CA GLY A 32 -20.44 -19.92 -2.97
C GLY A 32 -21.65 -20.34 -3.79
N ASN A 33 -22.44 -19.37 -4.27
CA ASN A 33 -23.61 -19.64 -5.10
C ASN A 33 -23.22 -20.34 -6.41
N MET A 34 -22.15 -19.88 -7.06
CA MET A 34 -21.63 -20.48 -8.29
C MET A 34 -21.18 -21.92 -8.08
N LEU A 35 -20.49 -22.20 -6.98
CA LEU A 35 -20.03 -23.55 -6.65
C LEU A 35 -21.21 -24.51 -6.49
N ILE A 36 -22.25 -24.11 -5.76
CA ILE A 36 -23.46 -24.93 -5.59
C ILE A 36 -24.14 -25.20 -6.93
N ALA A 37 -24.29 -24.18 -7.78
CA ALA A 37 -24.91 -24.33 -9.10
C ALA A 37 -24.14 -25.30 -10.01
N VAL A 38 -22.80 -25.28 -9.96
CA VAL A 38 -21.94 -26.22 -10.69
C VAL A 38 -22.12 -27.64 -10.17
N LEU A 39 -22.11 -27.83 -8.85
CA LEU A 39 -22.22 -29.15 -8.23
C LEU A 39 -23.58 -29.80 -8.49
N GLN A 40 -24.67 -29.02 -8.48
CA GLN A 40 -26.02 -29.50 -8.80
C GLN A 40 -26.15 -30.00 -10.25
N ASN A 41 -25.36 -29.45 -11.18
CA ASN A 41 -25.40 -29.79 -12.60
C ASN A 41 -24.01 -30.22 -13.11
N LEU A 42 -23.31 -31.04 -12.33
CA LEU A 42 -21.89 -31.30 -12.54
C LEU A 42 -21.55 -31.91 -13.91
N PRO A 43 -22.24 -32.97 -14.39
CA PRO A 43 -21.92 -33.56 -15.70
C PRO A 43 -22.01 -32.55 -16.85
N GLU A 44 -23.08 -31.75 -16.85
CA GLU A 44 -23.29 -30.71 -17.86
C GLU A 44 -22.25 -29.59 -17.72
N SER A 45 -21.97 -29.12 -16.50
CA SER A 45 -20.98 -28.06 -16.25
C SER A 45 -19.58 -28.47 -16.73
N LEU A 46 -19.17 -29.72 -16.46
CA LEU A 46 -17.88 -30.25 -16.92
C LEU A 46 -17.81 -30.38 -18.44
N SER A 47 -18.92 -30.70 -19.11
CA SER A 47 -18.98 -30.76 -20.58
C SER A 47 -18.76 -29.40 -21.25
N LYS A 48 -19.05 -28.31 -20.53
CA LYS A 48 -18.95 -26.91 -21.01
C LYS A 48 -17.66 -26.20 -20.60
N LYS A 49 -16.72 -26.89 -19.94
CA LYS A 49 -15.46 -26.29 -19.49
C LYS A 49 -14.66 -25.71 -20.66
N LYS A 50 -13.93 -24.63 -20.40
CA LYS A 50 -13.12 -23.91 -21.40
C LYS A 50 -11.67 -23.83 -20.94
N GLU A 51 -10.73 -24.03 -21.85
CA GLU A 51 -9.32 -23.79 -21.56
C GLU A 51 -9.06 -22.29 -21.31
N GLN A 52 -8.08 -21.99 -20.47
CA GLN A 52 -7.72 -20.60 -20.20
C GLN A 52 -7.09 -19.94 -21.45
N PRO A 53 -7.34 -18.64 -21.68
CA PRO A 53 -6.68 -17.91 -22.76
C PRO A 53 -5.17 -17.85 -22.51
N LYS A 54 -4.38 -17.86 -23.60
CA LYS A 54 -2.91 -17.67 -23.52
C LYS A 54 -2.53 -16.20 -23.41
N GLU A 55 -3.38 -15.31 -23.91
CA GLU A 55 -3.19 -13.87 -23.88
C GLU A 55 -3.90 -13.26 -22.66
N GLY A 56 -3.34 -12.19 -22.10
CA GLY A 56 -3.92 -11.50 -20.94
C GLY A 56 -3.72 -12.20 -19.59
N VAL A 57 -2.94 -13.28 -19.54
CA VAL A 57 -2.61 -13.98 -18.28
C VAL A 57 -1.77 -13.05 -17.40
N THR A 58 -2.25 -12.81 -16.18
CA THR A 58 -1.53 -12.05 -15.16
C THR A 58 -1.36 -12.88 -13.90
N HIS A 59 -0.37 -12.53 -13.07
CA HIS A 59 -0.13 -13.18 -11.80
C HIS A 59 -0.38 -12.21 -10.66
N ALA A 60 -1.14 -12.64 -9.65
CA ALA A 60 -1.31 -11.92 -8.40
C ALA A 60 -0.21 -12.35 -7.40
N PRO A 61 0.87 -11.57 -7.22
CA PRO A 61 1.93 -11.94 -6.31
C PRO A 61 1.45 -11.89 -4.85
N LYS A 62 2.08 -12.70 -4.00
CA LYS A 62 1.83 -12.63 -2.55
C LYS A 62 2.14 -11.23 -2.03
N VAL A 63 1.24 -10.68 -1.22
CA VAL A 63 1.42 -9.37 -0.60
C VAL A 63 2.66 -9.34 0.28
N THR A 64 3.47 -8.29 0.16
CA THR A 64 4.69 -8.06 0.95
C THR A 64 4.65 -6.71 1.66
N ILE A 65 5.48 -6.56 2.71
CA ILE A 65 5.60 -5.28 3.43
C ILE A 65 6.11 -4.15 2.52
N ALA A 66 6.93 -4.47 1.51
CA ALA A 66 7.42 -3.47 0.56
C ALA A 66 6.28 -2.83 -0.23
N MET A 67 5.22 -3.58 -0.54
CA MET A 67 4.04 -3.06 -1.25
C MET A 67 3.24 -2.05 -0.43
N SER A 68 3.38 -2.04 0.90
CA SER A 68 2.73 -1.06 1.77
C SER A 68 3.57 0.19 2.00
N CYS A 69 4.81 0.26 1.49
CA CYS A 69 5.67 1.43 1.63
C CYS A 69 5.33 2.44 0.54
N ILE A 70 4.87 3.62 0.94
CA ILE A 70 4.51 4.69 0.00
C ILE A 70 5.77 5.21 -0.68
N GLN A 71 5.71 5.33 -2.00
CA GLN A 71 6.75 5.94 -2.83
C GLN A 71 6.28 7.32 -3.26
N TRP A 72 6.47 8.32 -2.38
CA TRP A 72 5.90 9.65 -2.57
C TRP A 72 6.31 10.29 -3.89
N GLU A 73 7.56 10.10 -4.30
CA GLU A 73 8.11 10.67 -5.54
C GLU A 73 7.54 10.03 -6.81
N GLU A 74 7.01 8.81 -6.72
CA GLU A 74 6.63 8.00 -7.88
C GLU A 74 5.13 7.79 -8.00
N GLN A 75 4.39 7.87 -6.89
CA GLN A 75 2.99 7.51 -6.82
C GLN A 75 2.08 8.74 -6.79
N THR A 76 1.04 8.70 -7.62
CA THR A 76 -0.06 9.68 -7.57
C THR A 76 -0.97 9.42 -6.36
N ALA A 77 -1.77 10.43 -5.99
CA ALA A 77 -2.76 10.29 -4.93
C ALA A 77 -3.69 9.08 -5.16
N GLU A 78 -4.19 8.92 -6.38
CA GLU A 78 -5.08 7.81 -6.74
C GLU A 78 -4.39 6.44 -6.55
N GLN A 79 -3.12 6.31 -6.95
CA GLN A 79 -2.38 5.07 -6.77
C GLN A 79 -2.21 4.72 -5.28
N ILE A 80 -1.89 5.71 -4.45
CA ILE A 80 -1.76 5.52 -2.99
C ILE A 80 -3.11 5.10 -2.38
N LEU A 81 -4.20 5.77 -2.76
CA LEU A 81 -5.56 5.45 -2.29
C LEU A 81 -6.00 4.04 -2.72
N ARG A 82 -5.68 3.61 -3.95
CA ARG A 82 -5.93 2.22 -4.41
C ARG A 82 -5.15 1.20 -3.58
N ILE A 83 -3.88 1.46 -3.27
CA ILE A 83 -3.07 0.58 -2.41
C ILE A 83 -3.64 0.56 -0.98
N HIS A 84 -4.07 1.70 -0.46
CA HIS A 84 -4.73 1.77 0.85
C HIS A 84 -5.99 0.92 0.89
N ARG A 85 -6.86 1.01 -0.12
CA ARG A 85 -8.07 0.17 -0.22
C ARG A 85 -7.75 -1.32 -0.35
N ALA A 86 -6.72 -1.66 -1.12
CA ALA A 86 -6.32 -3.04 -1.32
C ALA A 86 -5.66 -3.67 -0.08
N LEU A 87 -4.80 -2.92 0.63
CA LEU A 87 -3.93 -3.47 1.68
C LEU A 87 -4.22 -2.95 3.08
N GLY A 88 -4.79 -1.75 3.22
CA GLY A 88 -4.81 -0.97 4.46
C GLY A 88 -5.44 -1.67 5.66
N ALA A 89 -6.46 -2.50 5.43
CA ALA A 89 -7.11 -3.29 6.48
C ALA A 89 -6.17 -4.36 7.08
N MET A 90 -5.33 -4.99 6.25
CA MET A 90 -4.36 -6.01 6.69
C MET A 90 -3.03 -5.36 7.10
N MET A 91 -2.62 -4.33 6.37
CA MET A 91 -1.31 -3.74 6.45
C MET A 91 -1.38 -2.24 6.14
N PRO A 92 -1.38 -1.39 7.19
CA PRO A 92 -1.31 0.05 7.04
C PRO A 92 -0.15 0.50 6.17
N LEU A 93 -0.37 1.58 5.43
CA LEU A 93 0.68 2.16 4.58
C LEU A 93 1.77 2.79 5.45
N LYS A 94 3.02 2.63 5.02
CA LYS A 94 4.21 3.00 5.78
C LYS A 94 4.99 4.09 5.07
N THR A 95 5.56 4.98 5.87
CA THR A 95 6.47 6.03 5.42
C THR A 95 7.46 6.36 6.53
N LEU A 96 8.35 7.32 6.29
CA LEU A 96 9.32 7.84 7.25
C LEU A 96 8.96 9.26 7.65
N TRP A 97 9.00 9.53 8.94
CA TRP A 97 8.95 10.87 9.52
C TRP A 97 10.22 11.11 10.31
N MET A 98 11.04 12.08 9.91
CA MET A 98 12.33 12.38 10.57
C MET A 98 13.20 11.12 10.81
N GLY A 99 13.31 10.26 9.78
CA GLY A 99 14.05 8.99 9.87
C GLY A 99 13.37 7.86 10.65
N SER A 100 12.22 8.11 11.28
CA SER A 100 11.45 7.11 12.02
C SER A 100 10.32 6.53 11.16
N SER A 101 10.15 5.20 11.17
CA SER A 101 9.01 4.57 10.48
C SER A 101 7.69 4.90 11.18
N VAL A 102 6.74 5.40 10.39
CA VAL A 102 5.36 5.67 10.81
C VAL A 102 4.37 4.95 9.89
N LYS A 103 3.15 4.78 10.37
CA LYS A 103 2.04 4.24 9.58
C LYS A 103 0.97 5.30 9.40
N LEU A 104 0.42 5.42 8.20
CA LEU A 104 -0.69 6.30 7.88
C LEU A 104 -1.99 5.48 7.80
N LEU A 105 -3.06 6.05 8.34
CA LEU A 105 -4.37 5.42 8.46
C LEU A 105 -5.46 6.43 8.07
N ASP A 106 -6.67 5.92 7.84
CA ASP A 106 -7.87 6.75 7.70
C ASP A 106 -7.68 7.82 6.60
N PHE A 107 -7.36 7.35 5.39
CA PHE A 107 -7.11 8.20 4.22
C PHE A 107 -8.40 8.80 3.65
N GLU A 108 -8.29 10.03 3.16
CA GLU A 108 -9.37 10.75 2.47
C GLU A 108 -8.90 11.18 1.08
N GLU A 109 -9.81 11.13 0.11
CA GLU A 109 -9.56 11.61 -1.25
C GLU A 109 -9.67 13.14 -1.30
N GLU A 110 -8.85 13.80 -2.13
CA GLU A 110 -8.83 15.27 -2.24
C GLU A 110 -10.18 15.85 -2.65
N GLU A 111 -10.89 15.19 -3.55
CA GLU A 111 -12.22 15.62 -4.03
C GLU A 111 -13.28 15.62 -2.92
N MET A 112 -13.04 14.90 -1.82
CA MET A 112 -13.92 14.84 -0.66
C MET A 112 -13.60 15.92 0.38
N LEU A 113 -12.61 16.78 0.12
CA LEU A 113 -12.11 17.80 1.06
C LEU A 113 -12.39 19.21 0.51
N PRO A 114 -13.58 19.77 0.80
CA PRO A 114 -13.95 21.10 0.31
C PRO A 114 -13.00 22.18 0.84
N ASN A 115 -12.70 23.18 0.00
CA ASN A 115 -11.89 24.37 0.32
C ASN A 115 -10.39 24.15 0.54
N PHE A 116 -9.83 22.97 0.23
CA PHE A 116 -8.38 22.76 0.34
C PHE A 116 -7.58 23.42 -0.79
N THR A 117 -8.03 23.24 -2.04
CA THR A 117 -7.37 23.71 -3.26
C THR A 117 -7.24 25.24 -3.35
N ASP A 118 -8.16 25.98 -2.73
CA ASP A 118 -8.17 27.45 -2.78
C ASP A 118 -7.09 28.11 -1.91
N LYS A 119 -6.37 27.35 -1.06
CA LYS A 119 -5.59 27.92 0.06
C LYS A 119 -4.17 27.41 0.23
N VAL A 120 -3.68 26.50 -0.61
CA VAL A 120 -2.39 25.85 -0.37
C VAL A 120 -1.45 26.01 -1.54
N VAL A 121 -0.21 26.45 -1.21
CA VAL A 121 1.04 26.46 -1.99
C VAL A 121 0.83 26.11 -3.45
N ALA A 122 1.04 27.08 -4.35
CA ALA A 122 0.97 26.87 -5.80
C ALA A 122 1.60 25.52 -6.15
N GLU A 123 0.85 24.60 -6.79
CA GLU A 123 1.24 23.20 -7.01
C GLU A 123 2.67 23.02 -7.54
N LYS A 124 3.16 24.06 -8.23
CA LYS A 124 4.52 24.20 -8.78
C LYS A 124 5.63 24.21 -7.73
N GLU A 125 5.36 24.53 -6.47
CA GLU A 125 6.35 24.60 -5.38
C GLU A 125 6.24 23.44 -4.38
N ALA A 126 5.18 22.63 -4.46
CA ALA A 126 4.92 21.54 -3.52
C ALA A 126 5.72 20.27 -3.90
N ILE A 127 6.65 19.89 -3.04
CA ILE A 127 7.44 18.65 -3.20
C ILE A 127 6.67 17.43 -2.69
N PRO A 128 6.74 16.25 -3.35
CA PRO A 128 6.04 15.04 -2.91
C PRO A 128 6.38 14.68 -1.47
N GLY A 129 5.42 14.28 -0.64
CA GLY A 129 5.58 14.01 0.79
C GLY A 129 5.48 15.25 1.69
N LEU A 130 5.45 16.48 1.16
CA LEU A 130 5.19 17.69 1.94
C LEU A 130 3.89 17.53 2.73
N VAL A 131 3.92 17.87 4.02
CA VAL A 131 2.79 17.72 4.94
C VAL A 131 2.29 19.09 5.38
N LEU A 132 0.99 19.31 5.23
CA LEU A 132 0.30 20.52 5.67
C LEU A 132 -0.88 20.13 6.55
N TYR A 133 -1.11 20.88 7.63
CA TYR A 133 -2.26 20.65 8.49
C TYR A 133 -3.40 21.61 8.12
N HIS A 134 -4.55 21.06 7.74
CA HIS A 134 -5.72 21.86 7.42
C HIS A 134 -6.59 22.05 8.67
N LYS A 135 -6.46 23.21 9.32
CA LYS A 135 -7.05 23.50 10.65
C LYS A 135 -8.56 23.28 10.74
N GLN A 136 -9.31 23.65 9.70
CA GLN A 136 -10.79 23.55 9.72
C GLN A 136 -11.26 22.09 9.64
N LEU A 137 -10.61 21.30 8.78
CA LEU A 137 -10.94 19.88 8.59
C LEU A 137 -10.21 18.97 9.58
N LYS A 138 -9.23 19.51 10.33
CA LYS A 138 -8.39 18.81 11.29
C LYS A 138 -7.68 17.59 10.69
N ILE A 139 -7.25 17.70 9.43
CA ILE A 139 -6.64 16.63 8.64
C ILE A 139 -5.22 17.00 8.20
N LEU A 140 -4.34 16.00 8.01
CA LEU A 140 -3.07 16.18 7.34
C LEU A 140 -3.22 15.99 5.85
N MET A 141 -2.77 16.99 5.09
CA MET A 141 -2.73 16.99 3.64
C MET A 141 -1.31 16.72 3.20
N ILE A 142 -1.13 15.65 2.43
CA ILE A 142 0.18 15.17 2.04
C ILE A 142 0.29 15.20 0.53
N ARG A 143 1.30 15.92 0.04
CA ARG A 143 1.57 16.05 -1.40
C ARG A 143 1.99 14.69 -1.95
N CYS A 144 1.41 14.26 -3.07
CA CYS A 144 1.88 13.06 -3.79
C CYS A 144 2.76 13.48 -4.98
N LYS A 145 3.15 12.54 -5.85
CA LYS A 145 3.73 12.91 -7.15
C LYS A 145 2.79 13.86 -7.90
N GLU A 146 1.52 13.50 -7.92
CA GLU A 146 0.40 14.26 -8.48
C GLU A 146 -0.81 14.13 -7.54
N GLY A 147 -1.57 15.23 -7.37
CA GLY A 147 -2.62 15.37 -6.37
C GLY A 147 -2.15 15.39 -4.90
N TRP A 148 -3.13 15.36 -4.00
CA TRP A 148 -2.95 15.29 -2.56
C TRP A 148 -3.75 14.12 -1.97
N VAL A 149 -3.32 13.64 -0.81
CA VAL A 149 -4.11 12.72 0.02
C VAL A 149 -4.32 13.31 1.41
N GLY A 150 -5.53 13.15 1.94
CA GLY A 150 -5.84 13.44 3.33
C GLY A 150 -5.54 12.25 4.23
N VAL A 151 -5.05 12.50 5.44
CA VAL A 151 -4.81 11.48 6.47
C VAL A 151 -5.29 11.98 7.82
N ASN A 152 -6.20 11.22 8.44
CA ASN A 152 -6.79 11.58 9.74
C ASN A 152 -6.01 11.01 10.94
N SER A 153 -5.28 9.90 10.76
CA SER A 153 -4.57 9.24 11.85
C SER A 153 -3.20 8.73 11.45
N ILE A 154 -2.25 8.81 12.39
CA ILE A 154 -0.88 8.38 12.21
C ILE A 154 -0.49 7.50 13.41
N ILE A 155 0.16 6.36 13.15
CA ILE A 155 0.83 5.61 14.21
C ILE A 155 2.30 5.99 14.21
N HIS A 156 2.70 6.75 15.24
CA HIS A 156 4.08 7.02 15.57
C HIS A 156 4.27 6.70 17.06
N LYS A 157 4.81 5.50 17.34
CA LYS A 157 4.84 4.83 18.66
C LYS A 157 3.45 4.50 19.23
N LYS A 158 2.52 5.46 19.20
CA LYS A 158 1.09 5.32 19.52
C LYS A 158 0.23 5.84 18.37
N LYS A 159 -1.07 5.54 18.38
CA LYS A 159 -2.03 6.16 17.45
C LYS A 159 -2.22 7.63 17.87
N LEU A 160 -2.12 8.52 16.89
CA LEU A 160 -2.29 9.97 17.00
C LEU A 160 -3.34 10.40 16.00
N THR A 161 -4.17 11.36 16.37
CA THR A 161 -4.97 12.10 15.39
C THR A 161 -4.07 13.02 14.57
N ALA A 162 -4.53 13.47 13.41
CA ALA A 162 -3.86 14.51 12.63
C ALA A 162 -3.57 15.78 13.45
N THR A 163 -4.48 16.14 14.37
CA THR A 163 -4.31 17.29 15.28
C THR A 163 -3.21 17.04 16.30
N ASP A 164 -3.18 15.87 16.94
CA ASP A 164 -2.12 15.51 17.89
C ASP A 164 -0.75 15.46 17.22
N PHE A 165 -0.71 14.93 15.98
CA PHE A 165 0.50 14.91 15.19
C PHE A 165 0.96 16.32 14.85
N TYR A 166 0.05 17.20 14.43
CA TYR A 166 0.37 18.59 14.16
C TYR A 166 0.96 19.29 15.39
N ASN A 167 0.28 19.23 16.53
CA ASN A 167 0.71 19.88 17.77
C ASN A 167 2.07 19.34 18.26
N GLY A 168 2.31 18.04 18.12
CA GLY A 168 3.53 17.40 18.62
C GLY A 168 4.73 17.43 17.68
N TYR A 169 4.51 17.54 16.36
CA TYR A 169 5.56 17.30 15.36
C TYR A 169 5.64 18.31 14.21
N LEU A 170 4.59 19.11 13.95
CA LEU A 170 4.59 20.08 12.83
C LEU A 170 4.51 21.56 13.28
N HIS A 171 3.87 21.84 14.41
CA HIS A 171 3.51 23.21 14.82
C HIS A 171 4.70 24.17 14.83
N SER A 172 5.81 23.77 15.43
CA SER A 172 7.03 24.58 15.56
C SER A 172 7.68 24.94 14.22
N TRP A 173 7.35 24.22 13.15
CA TRP A 173 7.92 24.42 11.82
C TRP A 173 6.98 25.23 10.94
N SER A 174 5.67 25.17 11.20
CA SER A 174 4.68 26.03 10.54
C SER A 174 4.76 27.50 10.96
N GLU A 175 5.29 27.80 12.16
CA GLU A 175 5.48 29.18 12.62
C GLU A 175 6.72 29.85 12.03
N ASN A 176 7.73 29.05 11.67
CA ASN A 176 8.96 29.51 11.02
C ASN A 176 8.80 29.41 9.50
N ASN A 177 8.11 30.38 8.88
CA ASN A 177 7.77 30.50 7.45
C ASN A 177 8.97 30.54 6.45
N SER A 178 10.12 29.97 6.81
CA SER A 178 11.25 29.77 5.91
C SER A 178 10.96 28.62 4.94
N GLN A 179 11.30 28.79 3.66
CA GLN A 179 11.25 27.71 2.65
C GLN A 179 12.02 26.46 3.09
N THR A 180 13.04 26.62 3.93
CA THR A 180 13.82 25.51 4.52
C THR A 180 13.01 24.69 5.53
N ALA A 181 12.16 25.32 6.36
CA ALA A 181 11.30 24.61 7.30
C ALA A 181 10.22 23.78 6.59
N LEU A 182 9.63 24.33 5.52
CA LEU A 182 8.67 23.61 4.67
C LEU A 182 9.29 22.42 3.95
N LYS A 183 10.55 22.55 3.47
CA LYS A 183 11.30 21.43 2.88
C LYS A 183 11.51 20.28 3.86
N ASN A 184 11.66 20.59 5.13
CA ASN A 184 11.89 19.57 6.15
C ASN A 184 10.56 18.92 6.61
N CYS A 185 9.40 19.60 6.55
CA CYS A 185 8.07 19.08 6.92
C CYS A 185 7.54 18.03 5.93
N ARG A 186 8.25 16.90 5.80
CA ARG A 186 8.05 15.96 4.70
C ARG A 186 8.09 14.51 5.18
N PHE A 187 7.10 13.74 4.76
CA PHE A 187 7.18 12.28 4.79
C PHE A 187 8.10 11.77 3.68
N GLN A 188 8.95 10.81 4.00
CA GLN A 188 9.92 10.24 3.07
C GLN A 188 9.57 8.78 2.75
N THR A 189 9.94 8.35 1.54
CA THR A 189 9.76 6.96 1.11
C THR A 189 10.59 6.01 1.98
N LEU A 190 9.93 5.06 2.64
CA LEU A 190 10.59 4.03 3.45
C LEU A 190 11.24 2.99 2.51
N LYS A 191 12.56 3.06 2.36
CA LYS A 191 13.34 2.04 1.63
C LYS A 191 13.65 0.87 2.56
N LEU A 192 12.97 -0.26 2.35
CA LEU A 192 13.31 -1.49 3.04
C LEU A 192 14.62 -2.03 2.47
N THR A 193 15.72 -1.94 3.22
CA THR A 193 16.97 -2.59 2.83
C THR A 193 16.78 -4.10 2.79
N THR A 194 17.22 -4.74 1.72
CA THR A 194 17.22 -6.20 1.53
C THR A 194 18.27 -6.90 2.42
N ALA A 195 18.40 -6.52 3.68
CA ALA A 195 19.41 -7.02 4.63
C ALA A 195 19.11 -8.45 5.15
N LYS A 196 18.47 -9.31 4.33
CA LYS A 196 18.26 -10.74 4.62
C LYS A 196 18.64 -11.69 3.49
N LYS A 197 19.16 -11.20 2.35
CA LYS A 197 19.72 -12.07 1.30
C LYS A 197 21.24 -12.27 1.40
N GLU A 198 21.99 -11.34 1.98
CA GLU A 198 23.45 -11.48 2.12
C GLU A 198 23.87 -12.31 3.34
N ALA A 199 23.15 -12.21 4.47
CA ALA A 199 23.42 -13.03 5.66
C ALA A 199 23.21 -14.54 5.42
N LYS A 200 22.31 -14.94 4.49
CA LYS A 200 22.12 -16.35 4.11
C LYS A 200 23.16 -16.87 3.10
N LYS A 201 23.89 -15.98 2.42
CA LYS A 201 24.97 -16.35 1.50
C LYS A 201 26.28 -16.59 2.26
N PHE A 202 26.53 -15.82 3.33
CA PHE A 202 27.69 -16.02 4.20
C PHE A 202 27.62 -17.30 5.04
N ILE A 203 26.44 -17.68 5.54
CA ILE A 203 26.30 -18.90 6.36
C ILE A 203 26.42 -20.18 5.50
N LYS A 204 25.97 -20.17 4.23
CA LYS A 204 26.11 -21.35 3.34
C LYS A 204 27.49 -21.52 2.70
N GLY A 205 28.41 -20.55 2.85
CA GLY A 205 29.77 -20.62 2.30
C GLY A 205 30.82 -21.16 3.27
N ALA A 206 30.50 -21.29 4.56
CA ALA A 206 31.45 -21.69 5.60
C ALA A 206 31.42 -23.20 5.95
N ASP A 207 30.36 -23.93 5.57
CA ASP A 207 30.18 -25.34 5.96
C ASP A 207 30.70 -26.37 4.93
N ASN A 208 31.38 -25.94 3.86
CA ASN A 208 31.85 -26.84 2.80
C ASN A 208 33.39 -26.94 2.67
N ASN A 209 34.16 -26.74 3.75
CA ASN A 209 35.61 -26.94 3.68
C ASN A 209 36.20 -27.53 4.96
N CYS A 210 35.79 -28.74 5.29
CA CYS A 210 36.59 -29.65 6.11
C CYS A 210 36.14 -31.07 5.77
N ASP A 211 36.87 -31.74 4.87
CA ASP A 211 36.99 -33.21 4.78
C ASP A 211 37.79 -33.57 3.52
N THR A 212 39.13 -33.66 3.63
CA THR A 212 39.99 -34.68 2.99
C THR A 212 41.48 -34.31 3.17
N ILE A 213 42.14 -34.89 4.17
CA ILE A 213 43.52 -35.36 4.00
C ILE A 213 43.62 -36.73 4.70
N SER A 214 43.53 -37.78 3.89
CA SER A 214 43.92 -39.13 4.25
C SER A 214 45.44 -39.26 4.05
N SER A 215 46.11 -39.76 5.09
CA SER A 215 47.26 -40.68 5.06
C SER A 215 48.28 -40.62 3.91
N ASN A 216 49.54 -40.37 4.24
CA ASN A 216 50.67 -41.02 3.59
C ASN A 216 51.79 -41.27 4.61
N VAL A 217 52.24 -42.54 4.62
CA VAL A 217 53.31 -43.21 5.40
C VAL A 217 52.96 -43.64 6.82
#